data_AF-A0A816HHR7-F1
#
_entry.id   AF-A0A816HHR7-F1
#
_cell.length_a   1.000
_cell.length_b   1.000
_cell.length_c   1.000
_cell.angle_alpha   90.00
_cell.angle_beta   90.00
_cell.angle_gamma   90.00
#
_symmetry.space_group_name_H-M   'P 1'
#
loop_
_entity.id
_entity.type
_entity.pdbx_description
1 polymer ?
#
loop_
_entity_poly.entity_id
_entity_poly.type
_entity_poly.pdbx_seq_one_letter_code
_entity_poly.pdbx_strand_id
1 'polypeptide(L)'
;KPIIPSNSSLLPVLVWIHGGAHNHGCSSEAIPLIFNGTNIIAYSPSGQPVIVVTINYRLGVLADMFLNELVEEDPQWSTADANSVTIFGQSAGGLSVTDLGAVKGSSGLYRTAISESGLGSPGTSSSYYNISFALNASNSVVQRLHCDYEGRRRLLTCIRNASFDDLLRTYDSRYTRPIIENYFFPLYPLLAISSGQYNNVSLIMGNNDYEQPICFEHPLMTSSEALT
;
A
#
# COMPACT_ATOMS: atom_id res chain seq x y z
N LYS A 1 7.75 25.23 -17.25
CA LYS A 1 8.79 24.62 -18.13
C LYS A 1 9.63 23.71 -17.23
N PRO A 2 9.87 22.43 -17.58
CA PRO A 2 10.67 21.54 -16.74
C PRO A 2 12.06 22.15 -16.53
N ILE A 3 12.56 22.12 -15.30
CA ILE A 3 13.93 22.55 -14.98
C ILE A 3 14.85 21.43 -15.49
N ILE A 4 15.66 21.73 -16.49
CA ILE A 4 16.67 20.80 -17.00
C ILE A 4 17.92 20.98 -16.12
N PRO A 5 18.36 19.97 -15.36
CA PRO A 5 19.56 20.08 -14.54
C PRO A 5 20.78 20.38 -15.42
N SER A 6 21.62 21.31 -14.99
CA SER A 6 22.85 21.69 -15.69
C SER A 6 24.00 20.68 -15.52
N ASN A 7 23.82 19.65 -14.70
CA ASN A 7 24.81 18.62 -14.39
C ASN A 7 24.22 17.21 -14.54
N SER A 8 25.05 16.23 -14.91
CA SER A 8 24.72 14.80 -15.02
C SER A 8 24.45 14.09 -13.68
N SER A 9 24.14 14.84 -12.62
CA SER A 9 23.84 14.31 -11.30
C SER A 9 22.42 13.71 -11.25
N LEU A 10 22.30 12.50 -10.70
CA LEU A 10 21.01 11.87 -10.44
C LEU A 10 20.16 12.74 -9.51
N LEU A 11 18.88 12.93 -9.86
CA LEU A 11 17.94 13.69 -9.04
C LEU A 11 17.32 12.80 -7.95
N PRO A 12 16.97 13.38 -6.77
CA PRO A 12 16.12 12.70 -5.80
C PRO A 12 14.75 12.34 -6.39
N VAL A 13 14.26 11.14 -6.10
CA VAL A 13 12.95 10.65 -6.55
C VAL A 13 12.04 10.46 -5.35
N LEU A 14 10.88 11.12 -5.37
CA LEU A 14 9.80 10.98 -4.39
C LEU A 14 8.68 10.15 -5.01
N VAL A 15 8.38 8.99 -4.42
CA VAL A 15 7.35 8.06 -4.92
C VAL A 15 6.16 8.04 -3.96
N TRP A 16 5.01 8.53 -4.41
CA TRP A 16 3.77 8.60 -3.66
C TRP A 16 2.96 7.31 -3.76
N ILE A 17 2.55 6.78 -2.61
CA ILE A 17 1.61 5.67 -2.47
C ILE A 17 0.33 6.20 -1.82
N HIS A 18 -0.78 6.18 -2.57
CA HIS A 18 -2.05 6.73 -2.10
C HIS A 18 -2.70 5.89 -0.99
N GLY A 19 -3.49 6.55 -0.14
CA GLY A 19 -4.34 5.92 0.87
C GLY A 19 -5.63 5.32 0.29
N GLY A 20 -6.65 5.18 1.14
CA GLY A 20 -7.96 4.64 0.75
C GLY A 20 -8.21 3.20 1.18
N ALA A 21 -7.74 2.84 2.38
CA ALA A 21 -8.00 1.55 3.05
C ALA A 21 -7.76 0.28 2.19
N HIS A 22 -6.91 0.40 1.16
CA HIS A 22 -6.67 -0.61 0.12
C HIS A 22 -7.93 -1.10 -0.61
N ASN A 23 -9.04 -0.35 -0.60
CA ASN A 23 -10.25 -0.68 -1.33
C ASN A 23 -10.76 0.46 -2.24
N HIS A 24 -10.20 1.67 -2.10
CA HIS A 24 -10.45 2.81 -2.99
C HIS A 24 -9.19 3.70 -3.10
N GLY A 25 -9.28 4.76 -3.90
CA GLY A 25 -8.20 5.70 -4.18
C GLY A 25 -7.53 5.47 -5.54
N CYS A 26 -6.83 6.49 -6.04
CA CYS A 26 -6.01 6.39 -7.24
C CYS A 26 -4.91 7.46 -7.28
N SER A 27 -3.87 7.23 -8.08
CA SER A 27 -2.75 8.17 -8.23
C SER A 27 -3.12 9.48 -8.93
N SER A 28 -4.23 9.47 -9.66
CA SER A 28 -4.76 10.60 -10.42
C SER A 28 -5.94 11.27 -9.73
N GLU A 29 -6.10 11.09 -8.42
CA GLU A 29 -7.22 11.66 -7.66
C GLU A 29 -7.27 13.18 -7.88
N ALA A 30 -8.32 13.59 -8.59
CA ALA A 30 -8.43 14.91 -9.20
C ALA A 30 -9.39 15.83 -8.44
N ILE A 31 -10.19 15.30 -7.51
CA ILE A 31 -11.14 16.09 -6.72
C ILE A 31 -11.08 15.65 -5.25
N PRO A 32 -10.32 16.37 -4.41
CA PRO A 32 -9.43 17.49 -4.77
C PRO A 32 -8.20 16.99 -5.55
N LEU A 33 -7.48 17.89 -6.25
CA LEU A 33 -6.20 17.61 -6.94
C LEU A 33 -5.06 17.36 -5.90
N ILE A 34 -5.23 16.36 -5.05
CA ILE A 34 -4.42 16.18 -3.85
C ILE A 34 -3.03 15.60 -4.12
N PHE A 35 -2.85 14.83 -5.20
CA PHE A 35 -1.59 14.14 -5.50
C PHE A 35 -0.84 14.74 -6.69
N ASN A 36 -1.20 15.95 -7.11
CA ASN A 36 -0.46 16.67 -8.14
C ASN A 36 0.89 17.16 -7.59
N GLY A 37 1.99 16.57 -8.06
CA GLY A 37 3.35 16.90 -7.63
C GLY A 37 3.84 18.32 -7.98
N THR A 38 3.06 19.14 -8.69
CA THR A 38 3.45 20.51 -9.08
C THR A 38 3.89 21.35 -7.90
N ASN A 39 3.17 21.28 -6.77
CA ASN A 39 3.52 22.05 -5.57
C ASN A 39 4.84 21.57 -4.97
N ILE A 40 5.04 20.25 -4.82
CA ILE A 40 6.29 19.68 -4.30
C ILE A 40 7.49 20.12 -5.16
N ILE A 41 7.34 20.09 -6.48
CA ILE A 41 8.39 20.53 -7.41
C ILE A 41 8.65 22.04 -7.26
N ALA A 42 7.60 22.85 -7.17
CA ALA A 42 7.71 24.31 -7.04
C ALA A 42 8.37 24.75 -5.72
N TYR A 43 8.17 24.00 -4.63
CA TYR A 43 8.79 24.26 -3.33
C TYR A 43 10.13 23.54 -3.12
N SER A 44 10.66 22.84 -4.12
CA SER A 44 11.98 22.22 -4.03
C SER A 44 13.08 23.27 -3.80
N PRO A 45 14.11 22.99 -2.97
CA PRO A 45 15.17 23.96 -2.71
C PRO A 45 15.89 24.38 -4.00
N SER A 46 16.29 25.65 -4.07
CA SER A 46 17.02 26.18 -5.23
C SER A 46 18.28 25.36 -5.50
N GLY A 47 18.41 24.84 -6.72
CA GLY A 47 19.54 23.98 -7.11
C GLY A 47 19.38 22.49 -6.74
N GLN A 48 18.26 22.08 -6.15
CA GLN A 48 17.96 20.68 -5.79
C GLN A 48 16.58 20.26 -6.33
N PRO A 49 16.42 20.19 -7.67
CA PRO A 49 15.15 19.74 -8.24
C PRO A 49 14.88 18.27 -7.88
N VAL A 50 13.60 17.94 -7.70
CA VAL A 50 13.14 16.59 -7.37
C VAL A 50 12.25 16.03 -8.47
N ILE A 51 12.23 14.71 -8.59
CA ILE A 51 11.27 13.97 -9.41
C ILE A 51 10.14 13.49 -8.51
N VAL A 52 8.89 13.72 -8.89
CA VAL A 52 7.71 13.17 -8.20
C VAL A 52 7.07 12.11 -9.08
N VAL A 53 6.89 10.91 -8.52
CA VAL A 53 6.22 9.77 -9.15
C VAL A 53 5.01 9.42 -8.30
N THR A 54 3.85 9.26 -8.93
CA THR A 54 2.66 8.71 -8.26
C THR A 54 2.30 7.38 -8.91
N ILE A 55 1.98 6.37 -8.12
CA ILE A 55 1.70 5.02 -8.62
C ILE A 55 0.28 4.57 -8.27
N ASN A 56 -0.29 3.73 -9.14
CA ASN A 56 -1.47 2.94 -8.80
C ASN A 56 -1.02 1.55 -8.35
N TYR A 57 -1.77 0.98 -7.42
CA TYR A 57 -1.65 -0.42 -7.03
C TYR A 57 -3.04 -1.07 -7.05
N ARG A 58 -3.10 -2.41 -7.11
CA ARG A 58 -4.38 -3.13 -7.07
C ARG A 58 -5.03 -2.92 -5.70
N LEU A 59 -6.36 -2.89 -5.68
CA LEU A 59 -7.19 -2.67 -4.49
C LEU A 59 -8.22 -3.80 -4.35
N GLY A 60 -8.79 -3.94 -3.15
CA GLY A 60 -9.92 -4.82 -2.90
C GLY A 60 -9.60 -6.29 -3.16
N VAL A 61 -10.60 -7.00 -3.66
CA VAL A 61 -10.52 -8.41 -4.09
C VAL A 61 -9.37 -8.68 -5.08
N LEU A 62 -8.98 -7.69 -5.89
CA LEU A 62 -7.91 -7.85 -6.87
C LEU A 62 -6.50 -7.79 -6.23
N ALA A 63 -6.41 -7.34 -4.98
CA ALA A 63 -5.17 -7.22 -4.23
C ALA A 63 -5.04 -8.26 -3.12
N ASP A 64 -6.15 -8.63 -2.48
CA ASP A 64 -6.18 -9.36 -1.20
C ASP A 64 -6.58 -10.84 -1.33
N MET A 65 -6.82 -11.30 -2.55
CA MET A 65 -7.09 -12.71 -2.80
C MET A 65 -5.83 -13.55 -2.52
N PHE A 66 -5.93 -14.41 -1.51
CA PHE A 66 -4.85 -15.28 -1.08
C PHE A 66 -5.31 -16.73 -1.16
N LEU A 67 -4.78 -17.45 -2.16
CA LEU A 67 -5.01 -18.87 -2.41
C LEU A 67 -3.65 -19.54 -2.62
N ASN A 68 -3.50 -20.79 -2.20
CA ASN A 68 -2.25 -21.54 -2.41
C ASN A 68 -1.90 -21.60 -3.91
N GLU A 69 -2.93 -21.70 -4.75
CA GLU A 69 -2.85 -21.70 -6.20
C GLU A 69 -2.22 -20.42 -6.78
N LEU A 70 -2.44 -19.27 -6.15
CA LEU A 70 -1.88 -17.97 -6.56
C LEU A 70 -0.43 -17.81 -6.12
N VAL A 71 -0.07 -18.31 -4.92
CA VAL A 71 1.31 -18.27 -4.41
C VAL A 71 2.28 -19.00 -5.34
N GLU A 72 1.81 -20.07 -6.00
CA GLU A 72 2.62 -20.84 -6.95
C GLU A 72 2.81 -20.18 -8.34
N GLU A 73 2.12 -19.07 -8.66
CA GLU A 73 2.22 -18.44 -10.00
C GLU A 73 3.41 -17.52 -10.17
N ASP A 74 3.90 -16.91 -9.10
CA ASP A 74 5.00 -15.97 -9.15
C ASP A 74 6.06 -16.43 -8.14
N PRO A 75 7.21 -16.97 -8.61
CA PRO A 75 8.40 -17.31 -7.81
C PRO A 75 9.52 -16.23 -7.86
N GLN A 76 9.33 -15.08 -8.53
CA GLN A 76 10.34 -13.99 -8.57
C GLN A 76 9.76 -12.60 -8.30
N TRP A 77 10.12 -12.02 -7.14
CA TRP A 77 9.50 -10.78 -6.67
C TRP A 77 10.10 -9.60 -7.42
N SER A 78 9.33 -8.54 -7.66
CA SER A 78 9.76 -7.32 -8.33
C SER A 78 11.01 -6.70 -7.69
N THR A 79 12.13 -6.61 -8.41
CA THR A 79 13.36 -5.92 -7.97
C THR A 79 13.52 -4.60 -8.72
N ALA A 80 13.75 -3.50 -8.00
CA ALA A 80 14.16 -2.19 -8.54
C ALA A 80 15.48 -1.72 -7.87
N ASP A 81 16.11 -0.67 -8.38
CA ASP A 81 17.36 -0.08 -7.84
C ASP A 81 17.08 1.28 -7.19
N ALA A 82 17.68 1.57 -6.03
CA ALA A 82 17.18 2.51 -5.02
C ALA A 82 18.03 3.72 -4.70
N ASN A 83 19.16 3.90 -5.38
CA ASN A 83 20.23 4.76 -4.87
C ASN A 83 19.82 6.23 -4.58
N SER A 84 18.66 6.71 -5.04
CA SER A 84 18.08 8.01 -4.69
C SER A 84 16.56 8.05 -4.46
N VAL A 85 15.95 6.92 -4.07
CA VAL A 85 14.47 6.80 -3.95
C VAL A 85 14.00 7.01 -2.50
N THR A 86 13.05 7.93 -2.34
CA THR A 86 12.24 8.12 -1.13
C THR A 86 10.80 7.74 -1.45
N ILE A 87 10.20 6.89 -0.62
CA ILE A 87 8.78 6.56 -0.70
C ILE A 87 8.00 7.34 0.37
N PHE A 88 6.79 7.78 0.05
CA PHE A 88 5.92 8.47 0.99
C PHE A 88 4.46 8.12 0.72
N GLY A 89 3.64 8.10 1.78
CA GLY A 89 2.24 7.73 1.66
C GLY A 89 1.43 8.09 2.89
N GLN A 90 0.11 8.19 2.68
CA GLN A 90 -0.86 8.53 3.73
C GLN A 90 -1.85 7.40 4.01
N SER A 91 -2.28 7.24 5.27
CA SER A 91 -3.24 6.20 5.71
C SER A 91 -2.79 4.80 5.24
N ALA A 92 -3.57 4.08 4.45
CA ALA A 92 -3.18 2.80 3.85
C ALA A 92 -1.86 2.86 3.03
N GLY A 93 -1.58 4.00 2.39
CA GLY A 93 -0.30 4.24 1.73
C GLY A 93 0.84 4.45 2.72
N GLY A 94 0.56 5.11 3.85
CA GLY A 94 1.51 5.28 4.97
C GLY A 94 1.82 3.95 5.69
N LEU A 95 0.81 3.10 5.82
CA LEU A 95 0.96 1.71 6.24
C LEU A 95 1.86 0.97 5.25
N SER A 96 1.57 1.08 3.95
CA SER A 96 2.31 0.41 2.88
C SER A 96 3.81 0.77 2.86
N VAL A 97 4.18 2.05 3.02
CA VAL A 97 5.61 2.45 3.05
C VAL A 97 6.36 1.89 4.27
N THR A 98 5.66 1.66 5.37
CA THR A 98 6.22 1.02 6.58
C THR A 98 6.28 -0.50 6.41
N ASP A 99 5.23 -1.11 5.85
CA ASP A 99 5.20 -2.54 5.53
C ASP A 99 6.33 -2.94 4.58
N LEU A 100 6.64 -2.09 3.59
CA LEU A 100 7.78 -2.28 2.70
C LEU A 100 9.11 -2.41 3.45
N GLY A 101 9.25 -1.94 4.69
CA GLY A 101 10.47 -2.17 5.45
C GLY A 101 10.62 -3.59 5.98
N ALA A 102 9.53 -4.35 6.09
CA ALA A 102 9.51 -5.73 6.56
C ALA A 102 9.24 -6.77 5.45
N VAL A 103 8.85 -6.31 4.26
CA VAL A 103 8.64 -7.15 3.07
C VAL A 103 9.97 -7.70 2.55
N LYS A 104 9.98 -8.96 2.09
CA LYS A 104 11.15 -9.56 1.44
C LYS A 104 11.33 -9.00 0.03
N GLY A 105 12.57 -8.72 -0.34
CA GLY A 105 12.92 -8.19 -1.67
C GLY A 105 12.77 -6.67 -1.81
N SER A 106 12.28 -5.99 -0.78
CA SER A 106 12.20 -4.52 -0.75
C SER A 106 13.49 -3.84 -0.25
N SER A 107 14.43 -4.65 0.30
CA SER A 107 15.71 -4.15 0.78
C SER A 107 16.50 -3.52 -0.36
N GLY A 108 16.94 -2.28 -0.16
CA GLY A 108 17.64 -1.56 -1.21
C GLY A 108 16.76 -1.22 -2.41
N LEU A 109 15.44 -1.08 -2.24
CA LEU A 109 14.51 -0.44 -3.20
C LEU A 109 14.25 1.05 -2.91
N TYR A 110 14.50 1.48 -1.68
CA TYR A 110 14.40 2.87 -1.25
C TYR A 110 15.32 3.12 -0.05
N ARG A 111 15.65 4.38 0.20
CA ARG A 111 16.51 4.78 1.34
C ARG A 111 15.73 5.45 2.47
N THR A 112 14.65 6.14 2.13
CA THR A 112 13.86 6.92 3.07
C THR A 112 12.38 6.61 2.89
N ALA A 113 11.65 6.48 3.99
CA ALA A 113 10.20 6.34 4.03
C ALA A 113 9.59 7.48 4.85
N ILE A 114 8.46 8.03 4.37
CA ILE A 114 7.65 9.01 5.09
C ILE A 114 6.23 8.45 5.24
N SER A 115 5.82 8.16 6.47
CA SER A 115 4.51 7.60 6.80
C SER A 115 3.60 8.66 7.43
N GLU A 116 2.62 9.14 6.68
CA GLU A 116 1.65 10.13 7.11
C GLU A 116 0.37 9.41 7.61
N SER A 117 0.08 9.45 8.90
CA SER A 117 -1.08 8.75 9.47
C SER A 117 -1.13 7.25 9.13
N GLY A 118 0.05 6.66 8.90
CA GLY A 118 0.20 5.36 8.26
C GLY A 118 0.20 4.16 9.21
N LEU A 119 0.85 4.26 10.38
CA LEU A 119 1.01 3.10 11.26
C LEU A 119 1.50 3.40 12.69
N GLY A 120 1.23 2.46 13.61
CA GLY A 120 2.22 2.04 14.63
C GLY A 120 1.78 1.85 16.09
N SER A 121 0.56 2.22 16.50
CA SER A 121 0.16 2.11 17.92
C SER A 121 0.01 0.64 18.38
N PRO A 122 0.30 0.29 19.65
CA PRO A 122 -0.14 -0.98 20.24
C PRO A 122 -1.63 -1.23 19.96
N GLY A 123 -1.97 -2.33 19.28
CA GLY A 123 -3.34 -2.64 18.82
C GLY A 123 -3.55 -2.59 17.30
N THR A 124 -2.58 -2.09 16.54
CA THR A 124 -2.60 -2.10 15.06
C THR A 124 -2.30 -3.46 14.43
N SER A 125 -2.04 -4.51 15.21
CA SER A 125 -2.04 -5.90 14.71
C SER A 125 -3.39 -6.28 14.09
N SER A 126 -4.47 -5.60 14.49
CA SER A 126 -5.78 -5.70 13.86
C SER A 126 -5.80 -5.21 12.40
N SER A 127 -4.83 -4.39 11.97
CA SER A 127 -4.70 -3.93 10.59
C SER A 127 -4.20 -5.01 9.62
N TYR A 128 -3.87 -6.20 10.11
CA TYR A 128 -3.32 -7.30 9.32
C TYR A 128 -4.18 -8.56 9.43
N TYR A 129 -4.13 -9.41 8.41
CA TYR A 129 -4.59 -10.78 8.50
C TYR A 129 -3.45 -11.75 8.68
N ASN A 130 -3.72 -12.86 9.36
CA ASN A 130 -2.86 -14.03 9.28
C ASN A 130 -3.27 -14.90 8.08
N ILE A 131 -2.37 -15.80 7.67
CA ILE A 131 -2.57 -16.69 6.53
C ILE A 131 -3.87 -17.51 6.62
N SER A 132 -4.22 -18.04 7.80
CA SER A 132 -5.40 -18.88 7.98
C SER A 132 -6.69 -18.11 7.76
N PHE A 133 -6.76 -16.87 8.27
CA PHE A 133 -7.90 -16.00 8.05
C PHE A 133 -8.01 -15.61 6.57
N ALA A 134 -6.91 -15.21 5.95
CA ALA A 134 -6.88 -14.82 4.54
C ALA A 134 -7.33 -15.96 3.61
N LEU A 135 -6.82 -17.18 3.83
CA LEU A 135 -7.23 -18.39 3.11
C LEU A 135 -8.73 -18.68 3.29
N ASN A 136 -9.23 -18.66 4.53
CA ASN A 136 -10.65 -18.93 4.80
C ASN A 136 -11.55 -17.89 4.11
N ALA A 137 -11.17 -16.61 4.20
CA ALA A 137 -11.92 -15.52 3.58
C ALA A 137 -11.90 -15.61 2.05
N SER A 138 -10.75 -15.91 1.44
CA SER A 138 -10.64 -16.12 -0.01
C SER A 138 -11.39 -17.38 -0.48
N ASN A 139 -11.39 -18.46 0.29
CA ASN A 139 -12.22 -19.63 0.01
C ASN A 139 -13.72 -19.30 0.06
N SER A 140 -14.16 -18.42 0.97
CA SER A 140 -15.55 -17.96 0.96
C SER A 140 -15.92 -17.24 -0.34
N VAL A 141 -15.00 -16.49 -0.95
CA VAL A 141 -15.21 -15.86 -2.27
C VAL A 141 -15.36 -16.94 -3.33
N VAL A 142 -14.46 -17.91 -3.36
CA VAL A 142 -14.50 -19.06 -4.30
C VAL A 142 -15.82 -19.82 -4.18
N GLN A 143 -16.31 -20.09 -2.97
CA GLN A 143 -17.60 -20.76 -2.74
C GLN A 143 -18.79 -19.96 -3.28
N ARG A 144 -18.80 -18.64 -3.03
CA ARG A 144 -19.88 -17.74 -3.47
C ARG A 144 -19.88 -17.52 -4.98
N LEU A 145 -18.72 -17.65 -5.63
CA LEU A 145 -18.60 -17.66 -7.09
C LEU A 145 -18.96 -19.02 -7.71
N HIS A 146 -19.24 -20.04 -6.89
CA HIS A 146 -19.49 -21.41 -7.31
C HIS A 146 -18.34 -22.01 -8.14
N CYS A 147 -17.11 -21.61 -7.83
CA CYS A 147 -15.93 -22.16 -8.48
C CYS A 147 -15.55 -23.53 -7.92
N ASP A 148 -15.13 -24.41 -8.81
CA ASP A 148 -14.65 -25.75 -8.49
C ASP A 148 -13.24 -25.70 -7.88
N TYR A 149 -13.04 -26.47 -6.81
CA TYR A 149 -11.75 -26.66 -6.13
C TYR A 149 -10.89 -27.76 -6.77
N GLU A 150 -11.45 -28.55 -7.68
CA GLU A 150 -10.72 -29.64 -8.32
C GLU A 150 -9.71 -29.15 -9.37
N GLY A 151 -8.52 -28.86 -8.87
CA GLY A 151 -7.34 -28.60 -9.67
C GLY A 151 -7.09 -27.12 -9.90
N ARG A 152 -5.88 -26.69 -9.53
CA ARG A 152 -5.38 -25.31 -9.60
C ARG A 152 -5.79 -24.55 -10.85
N ARG A 153 -5.56 -25.14 -12.04
CA ARG A 153 -5.86 -24.46 -13.31
C ARG A 153 -7.35 -24.13 -13.47
N ARG A 154 -8.24 -25.06 -13.10
CA ARG A 154 -9.69 -24.87 -13.23
C ARG A 154 -10.19 -23.80 -12.27
N LEU A 155 -9.72 -23.86 -11.01
CA LEU A 155 -10.05 -22.87 -10.00
C LEU A 155 -9.64 -21.46 -10.43
N LEU A 156 -8.39 -21.28 -10.86
CA LEU A 156 -7.89 -19.96 -11.29
C LEU A 156 -8.59 -19.46 -12.56
N THR A 157 -8.89 -20.34 -13.52
CA THR A 157 -9.68 -19.97 -14.70
C THR A 157 -11.08 -19.50 -14.30
N CYS A 158 -11.74 -20.19 -13.36
CA CYS A 158 -13.07 -19.81 -12.90
C CYS A 158 -13.07 -18.41 -12.26
N ILE A 159 -12.16 -18.15 -11.32
CA ILE A 159 -12.06 -16.86 -10.62
C ILE A 159 -11.76 -15.72 -11.61
N ARG A 160 -10.84 -15.94 -12.57
CA ARG A 160 -10.46 -14.94 -13.58
C ARG A 160 -11.55 -14.65 -14.60
N ASN A 161 -12.46 -15.60 -14.83
CA ASN A 161 -13.60 -15.43 -15.73
C ASN A 161 -14.82 -14.80 -15.03
N ALA A 162 -14.82 -14.71 -13.70
CA ALA A 162 -15.87 -14.02 -12.97
C ALA A 162 -15.92 -12.53 -13.34
N SER A 163 -17.12 -11.96 -13.40
CA SER A 163 -17.23 -10.52 -13.63
C SER A 163 -16.69 -9.73 -12.45
N PHE A 164 -16.24 -8.50 -12.70
CA PHE A 164 -15.76 -7.63 -11.63
C PHE A 164 -16.86 -7.37 -10.58
N ASP A 165 -18.12 -7.22 -11.01
CA ASP A 165 -19.24 -7.02 -10.09
C ASP A 165 -19.49 -8.26 -9.21
N ASP A 166 -19.35 -9.47 -9.75
CA ASP A 166 -19.45 -10.70 -8.94
C ASP A 166 -18.32 -10.78 -7.91
N LEU A 167 -17.09 -10.47 -8.33
CA LEU A 167 -15.92 -10.43 -7.44
C LEU A 167 -16.11 -9.40 -6.32
N LEU A 168 -16.60 -8.20 -6.64
CA LEU A 168 -16.90 -7.17 -5.65
C LEU A 168 -17.99 -7.63 -4.68
N ARG A 169 -19.15 -8.09 -5.17
CA ARG A 169 -20.26 -8.51 -4.30
C ARG A 169 -19.89 -9.68 -3.40
N THR A 170 -19.12 -10.64 -3.89
CA THR A 170 -18.69 -11.78 -3.09
C THR A 170 -17.64 -11.40 -2.05
N TYR A 171 -16.84 -10.36 -2.33
CA TYR A 171 -15.80 -9.82 -1.44
C TYR A 171 -16.31 -8.77 -0.44
N ASP A 172 -17.40 -8.06 -0.71
CA ASP A 172 -17.88 -6.86 0.02
C ASP A 172 -17.99 -7.02 1.55
N SER A 173 -18.12 -8.26 2.05
CA SER A 173 -18.08 -8.54 3.49
C SER A 173 -16.69 -8.50 4.13
N ARG A 174 -15.61 -8.24 3.37
CA ARG A 174 -14.21 -8.29 3.81
C ARG A 174 -13.55 -6.93 3.70
N TYR A 175 -12.90 -6.51 4.79
CA TYR A 175 -11.94 -5.40 4.75
C TYR A 175 -10.63 -5.87 4.13
N THR A 176 -10.08 -5.09 3.19
CA THR A 176 -8.75 -5.37 2.63
C THR A 176 -7.66 -5.01 3.63
N ARG A 177 -6.76 -5.95 3.90
CA ARG A 177 -5.66 -5.78 4.85
C ARG A 177 -4.41 -6.51 4.37
N PRO A 178 -3.20 -5.98 4.61
CA PRO A 178 -1.99 -6.74 4.36
C PRO A 178 -2.01 -8.08 5.12
N ILE A 179 -1.49 -9.12 4.48
CA ILE A 179 -1.47 -10.47 5.03
C ILE A 179 -0.06 -10.76 5.50
N ILE A 180 0.08 -11.13 6.78
CA ILE A 180 1.35 -11.65 7.32
C ILE A 180 1.42 -13.13 6.96
N GLU A 181 2.40 -13.48 6.15
CA GLU A 181 2.58 -14.80 5.57
C GLU A 181 4.07 -15.07 5.27
N ASN A 182 4.47 -16.34 5.18
CA ASN A 182 5.89 -16.70 5.24
C ASN A 182 6.67 -16.49 3.92
N TYR A 183 6.00 -16.17 2.82
CA TYR A 183 6.54 -16.02 1.47
C TYR A 183 7.10 -14.62 1.22
N PHE A 184 6.28 -13.57 1.29
CA PHE A 184 6.61 -12.19 0.90
C PHE A 184 6.64 -11.20 2.08
N PHE A 185 5.70 -11.29 3.01
CA PHE A 185 5.58 -10.39 4.17
C PHE A 185 5.61 -11.20 5.50
N PRO A 186 6.81 -11.68 5.91
CA PRO A 186 6.96 -12.70 6.94
C PRO A 186 6.66 -12.24 8.37
N LEU A 187 6.81 -10.94 8.63
CA LEU A 187 6.72 -10.40 9.98
C LEU A 187 6.06 -9.04 9.95
N TYR A 188 5.13 -8.86 10.90
CA TYR A 188 4.58 -7.56 11.21
C TYR A 188 5.71 -6.55 11.54
N PRO A 189 5.68 -5.29 11.04
CA PRO A 189 6.80 -4.35 11.15
C PRO A 189 7.38 -4.19 12.56
N LEU A 190 6.58 -4.12 13.63
CA LEU A 190 7.14 -4.00 14.99
C LEU A 190 7.98 -5.23 15.41
N LEU A 191 7.61 -6.42 14.97
CA LEU A 191 8.38 -7.64 15.22
C LEU A 191 9.61 -7.73 14.31
N ALA A 192 9.49 -7.29 13.06
CA ALA A 192 10.64 -7.18 12.16
C ALA A 192 11.69 -6.20 12.72
N ILE A 193 11.25 -5.05 13.26
CA ILE A 193 12.13 -4.06 13.89
C ILE A 193 12.80 -4.67 15.13
N SER A 194 12.03 -5.25 16.05
CA SER A 194 12.58 -5.77 17.31
C SER A 194 13.52 -6.97 17.12
N SER A 195 13.36 -7.72 16.03
CA SER A 195 14.24 -8.84 15.66
C SER A 195 15.38 -8.47 14.70
N GLY A 196 15.50 -7.20 14.29
CA GLY A 196 16.53 -6.74 13.36
C GLY A 196 16.35 -7.22 11.92
N GLN A 197 15.14 -7.65 11.54
CA GLN A 197 14.77 -8.10 10.19
C GLN A 197 14.08 -7.01 9.36
N TYR A 198 14.03 -5.77 9.85
CA TYR A 198 13.50 -4.62 9.14
C TYR A 198 14.61 -3.92 8.33
N ASN A 199 14.28 -3.45 7.13
CA ASN A 199 15.19 -2.75 6.23
C ASN A 199 15.80 -1.50 6.90
N ASN A 200 17.10 -1.30 6.69
CA ASN A 200 17.80 -0.12 7.21
C ASN A 200 17.47 1.12 6.38
N VAL A 201 16.42 1.84 6.78
CA VAL A 201 15.89 3.03 6.10
C VAL A 201 15.73 4.17 7.09
N SER A 202 15.84 5.40 6.59
CA SER A 202 15.44 6.57 7.36
C SER A 202 13.91 6.64 7.37
N LEU A 203 13.30 6.73 8.55
CA LEU A 203 11.84 6.80 8.69
C LEU A 203 11.44 8.16 9.29
N ILE A 204 10.55 8.86 8.60
CA ILE A 204 9.80 10.01 9.13
C ILE A 204 8.35 9.54 9.28
N MET A 205 7.73 9.79 10.43
CA MET A 205 6.34 9.41 10.65
C MET A 205 5.62 10.42 11.55
N GLY A 206 4.32 10.56 11.36
CA GLY A 206 3.48 11.45 12.16
C GLY A 206 2.00 11.12 12.02
N ASN A 207 1.21 11.70 12.92
CA ASN A 207 -0.24 11.57 13.00
C ASN A 207 -0.85 12.94 13.29
N ASN A 208 -2.14 13.10 12.97
CA ASN A 208 -2.92 14.27 13.34
C ASN A 208 -3.55 14.09 14.73
N ASP A 209 -3.92 15.19 15.40
CA ASP A 209 -4.53 15.16 16.74
C ASP A 209 -5.95 14.53 16.76
N TYR A 210 -6.67 14.52 15.63
CA TYR A 210 -8.08 14.08 15.50
C TYR A 210 -8.31 12.96 14.46
N GLU A 211 -7.42 11.95 14.40
CA GLU A 211 -7.55 10.83 13.45
C GLU A 211 -8.86 10.02 13.63
N GLN A 212 -9.18 9.64 14.87
CA GLN A 212 -10.33 8.79 15.16
C GLN A 212 -11.69 9.53 15.04
N PRO A 213 -11.86 10.76 15.57
CA PRO A 213 -13.13 11.47 15.45
C PRO A 213 -13.51 11.80 14.01
N ILE A 214 -12.56 12.10 13.12
CA ILE A 214 -12.84 12.26 11.68
C ILE A 214 -13.43 10.97 11.09
N CYS A 215 -12.92 9.79 11.47
CA CYS A 215 -13.43 8.53 10.95
C CYS A 215 -14.81 8.11 11.49
N PHE A 216 -15.14 8.46 12.74
CA PHE A 216 -16.30 7.88 13.44
C PHE A 216 -17.35 8.89 13.89
N GLU A 217 -16.97 10.13 14.19
CA GLU A 217 -17.85 11.13 14.80
C GLU A 217 -18.19 12.25 13.80
N HIS A 218 -17.27 12.58 12.90
CA HIS A 218 -17.43 13.64 11.91
C HIS A 218 -16.86 13.24 10.51
N PRO A 219 -17.41 12.20 9.84
CA PRO A 219 -16.93 11.74 8.53
C PRO A 219 -17.12 12.75 7.40
N LEU A 220 -17.82 13.85 7.66
CA LEU A 220 -18.07 14.96 6.73
C LEU A 220 -17.39 16.27 7.17
N MET A 221 -16.49 16.23 8.15
CA MET A 221 -15.78 17.42 8.61
C MET A 221 -15.02 18.05 7.44
N THR A 222 -15.35 19.30 7.16
CA THR A 222 -14.72 20.08 6.10
C THR A 222 -13.35 20.58 6.54
N SER A 223 -12.50 20.92 5.58
CA SER A 223 -11.19 21.54 5.85
C SER A 223 -11.29 22.84 6.66
N SER A 224 -12.42 23.54 6.57
CA SER A 224 -12.67 24.76 7.35
C SER A 224 -12.94 24.46 8.82
N GLU A 225 -13.69 23.39 9.11
CA GLU A 225 -14.01 22.94 10.48
C GLU A 225 -12.78 22.32 11.16
N ALA A 226 -11.88 21.70 10.41
CA ALA A 226 -10.64 21.13 10.94
C ALA A 226 -9.59 22.20 11.36
N LEU A 227 -9.74 23.44 10.89
CA LEU A 227 -8.80 24.55 11.13
C LEU A 227 -9.24 25.50 12.26
N THR A 228 -10.42 25.30 12.83
CA THR A 228 -11.01 26.11 13.92
C THR A 228 -11.09 25.31 15.20
#